data_AF-A0A699TCI1-F1
#
_entry.id   AF-A0A699TCI1-F1
#
_cell.length_a   1.000
_cell.length_b   1.000
_cell.length_c   1.000
_cell.angle_alpha   90.00
_cell.angle_beta   90.00
_cell.angle_gamma   90.00
#
_symmetry.space_group_name_H-M   'P 1'
#
loop_
_entity.id
_entity.type
_entity.pdbx_description
1 polymer ?
#
loop_
_entity_poly.entity_id
_entity_poly.type
_entity_poly.pdbx_seq_one_letter_code
_entity_poly.pdbx_strand_id
1 'polypeptide(L)'
;MVNELLEARIIKKSRSPFSSPIEIVKKKVSSWRMCVHYRQFHKQTIKDKFPIPIVEEFIDMFHGATLFTKLDLRSWKFALVFLDDILSYSYSLEDRVVRLRTILEVVRQ
;
A
#
# COMPACT_ATOMS: atom_id res chain seq x y z
N MET A 1 3.98 -9.14 18.76
CA MET A 1 4.38 -8.99 17.34
C MET A 1 4.36 -10.30 16.57
N VAL A 2 5.29 -11.27 16.75
CA VAL A 2 5.26 -12.52 15.96
C VAL A 2 3.99 -13.35 16.20
N ASN A 3 3.59 -13.52 17.47
CA ASN A 3 2.36 -14.24 17.81
C ASN A 3 1.12 -13.55 17.23
N GLU A 4 1.02 -12.22 17.33
CA GLU A 4 -0.08 -11.44 16.70
C GLU A 4 -0.17 -11.71 15.18
N LEU A 5 0.97 -11.81 14.49
CA LEU A 5 1.00 -12.10 13.05
C LEU A 5 0.61 -13.55 12.73
N LEU A 6 0.92 -14.49 13.61
CA LEU A 6 0.50 -15.90 13.49
C LEU A 6 -1.01 -16.03 13.74
N GLU A 7 -1.53 -15.38 14.78
CA GLU A 7 -2.96 -15.35 15.12
C GLU A 7 -3.80 -14.69 14.03
N ALA A 8 -3.31 -13.58 13.47
CA ALA A 8 -3.92 -12.90 12.33
C ALA A 8 -3.73 -13.64 10.99
N ARG A 9 -3.06 -14.80 10.98
CA ARG A 9 -2.79 -15.65 9.80
C ARG A 9 -2.04 -14.93 8.66
N ILE A 10 -1.26 -13.90 8.99
CA ILE A 10 -0.41 -13.17 8.04
C ILE A 10 0.87 -13.97 7.75
N ILE A 11 1.41 -14.64 8.76
CA ILE A 11 2.59 -15.50 8.64
C ILE A 11 2.29 -16.92 9.11
N LYS A 12 3.15 -17.87 8.72
CA LYS A 12 3.13 -19.26 9.20
C LYS A 12 4.54 -19.78 9.43
N LYS A 13 4.68 -20.81 10.26
CA LYS A 13 5.95 -21.55 10.38
C LYS A 13 6.31 -22.15 9.02
N SER A 14 7.58 -22.03 8.63
CA SER A 14 8.10 -22.49 7.35
C SER A 14 9.32 -23.38 7.55
N ARG A 15 9.55 -24.30 6.60
CA ARG A 15 10.78 -25.11 6.47
C ARG A 15 11.53 -24.76 5.18
N SER A 16 11.36 -23.54 4.68
CA SER A 16 12.00 -23.05 3.47
C SER A 16 13.53 -23.15 3.56
N PRO A 17 14.23 -23.54 2.49
CA PRO A 17 15.69 -23.46 2.43
C PRO A 17 16.19 -22.01 2.36
N PHE A 18 15.29 -21.05 2.11
CA PHE A 18 15.57 -19.62 2.10
C PHE A 18 15.07 -18.93 3.36
N SER A 19 15.87 -18.00 3.87
CA SER A 19 15.49 -17.08 4.95
C SER A 19 16.09 -15.69 4.70
N SER A 20 15.52 -14.67 5.34
CA SER A 20 16.07 -13.31 5.35
C SER A 20 16.08 -12.80 6.79
N PRO A 21 17.11 -12.07 7.21
CA PRO A 21 17.20 -11.59 8.58
C PRO A 21 16.11 -10.55 8.87
N ILE A 22 15.73 -10.47 10.15
CA ILE A 22 14.74 -9.53 10.66
C ILE A 22 15.47 -8.48 11.50
N GLU A 23 15.22 -7.21 11.23
CA GLU A 23 15.64 -6.09 12.06
C GLU A 23 14.42 -5.45 12.75
N ILE A 24 14.61 -5.07 14.00
CA ILE A 24 13.58 -4.44 14.82
C ILE A 24 13.91 -2.95 14.95
N VAL A 25 13.05 -2.10 14.40
CA VAL A 25 13.26 -0.65 14.36
C VAL A 25 12.30 0.04 15.33
N LYS A 26 12.83 0.92 16.19
CA LYS A 26 12.03 1.72 17.11
C LYS A 26 11.36 2.88 16.36
N LYS A 27 10.04 3.02 16.47
CA LYS A 27 9.31 4.21 16.02
C LYS A 27 9.50 5.36 17.02
N LYS A 28 9.31 6.59 16.54
CA LYS A 28 9.32 7.81 17.37
C LYS A 28 8.30 7.74 18.54
N VAL A 29 7.16 7.09 18.34
CA VAL A 29 6.05 7.02 19.32
C VAL A 29 5.96 5.62 19.94
N SER A 30 7.00 5.25 20.71
CA SER A 30 7.11 4.07 21.60
C SER A 30 6.74 2.67 21.06
N SER A 31 6.53 2.51 19.75
CA SER A 31 6.19 1.24 19.12
C SER A 31 7.36 0.67 18.31
N TRP A 32 7.34 -0.63 18.05
CA TRP A 32 8.37 -1.33 17.28
C TRP A 32 7.84 -1.72 15.89
N ARG A 33 8.73 -1.73 14.90
CA ARG A 33 8.47 -2.27 13.55
C ARG A 33 9.36 -3.47 13.31
N MET A 34 8.77 -4.56 12.81
CA MET A 34 9.51 -5.66 12.21
C MET A 34 9.86 -5.30 10.76
N CYS A 35 11.13 -5.34 10.40
CA CYS A 35 11.60 -5.14 9.03
C CYS A 35 12.33 -6.39 8.56
N VAL A 36 11.90 -6.99 7.46
CA VAL A 36 12.57 -8.15 6.86
C VAL A 36 13.52 -7.68 5.77
N HIS A 37 14.78 -8.10 5.81
CA HIS A 37 15.82 -7.65 4.88
C HIS A 37 15.81 -8.42 3.57
N TYR A 38 14.85 -8.12 2.70
CA TYR A 38 14.72 -8.75 1.38
C TYR A 38 15.75 -8.29 0.33
N ARG A 39 16.82 -7.57 0.70
CA ARG A 39 17.80 -7.02 -0.27
C ARG A 39 18.46 -8.09 -1.14
N GLN A 40 18.86 -9.22 -0.55
CA GLN A 40 19.45 -10.32 -1.32
C GLN A 40 18.40 -11.04 -2.17
N PHE A 41 17.22 -11.27 -1.60
CA PHE A 41 16.09 -11.87 -2.31
C PHE A 41 15.69 -11.04 -3.55
N HIS A 42 15.53 -9.72 -3.41
CA HIS A 42 15.19 -8.81 -4.51
C HIS A 42 16.22 -8.76 -5.64
N LYS A 43 17.48 -9.15 -5.41
CA LYS A 43 18.51 -9.26 -6.45
C LYS A 43 18.36 -10.53 -7.29
N GLN A 44 17.76 -11.57 -6.72
CA GLN A 44 17.57 -12.87 -7.36
C GLN A 44 16.21 -12.98 -8.06
N THR A 45 15.25 -12.13 -7.69
CA THR A 45 13.93 -12.07 -8.31
C THR A 45 13.93 -11.26 -9.61
N ILE A 46 13.14 -11.69 -10.59
CA ILE A 46 12.85 -10.91 -11.79
C ILE A 46 11.99 -9.70 -11.39
N LYS A 47 12.39 -8.50 -11.82
CA LYS A 47 11.63 -7.27 -11.54
C LYS A 47 10.48 -7.16 -12.51
N ASP A 48 9.26 -7.25 -11.99
CA ASP A 48 8.05 -6.90 -12.72
C ASP A 48 7.77 -5.40 -12.54
N LYS A 49 8.15 -4.60 -13.53
CA LYS A 49 8.07 -3.14 -13.47
C LYS A 49 6.82 -2.66 -14.19
N PHE A 50 5.87 -2.14 -13.44
CA PHE A 50 4.80 -1.31 -13.99
C PHE A 50 5.24 0.16 -13.94
N PRO A 51 5.09 0.92 -15.04
CA PRO A 51 5.41 2.34 -15.03
C PRO A 51 4.45 3.04 -14.06
N ILE A 52 5.02 3.65 -13.02
CA ILE A 52 4.28 4.57 -12.16
C ILE A 52 4.34 5.93 -12.85
N PRO A 53 3.19 6.58 -13.10
CA PRO A 53 3.17 7.91 -13.73
C PRO A 53 4.01 8.90 -12.92
N ILE A 54 4.62 9.87 -13.60
CA ILE A 54 5.35 10.96 -12.93
C ILE A 54 4.38 11.99 -12.37
N VAL A 55 4.84 12.85 -11.46
CA VAL A 55 3.98 13.80 -10.74
C VAL A 55 3.30 14.77 -11.71
N GLU A 56 3.99 15.18 -12.77
CA GLU A 56 3.51 16.09 -13.80
C GLU A 56 2.30 15.50 -14.56
N GLU A 57 2.35 14.22 -14.92
CA GLU A 57 1.24 13.52 -15.58
C GLU A 57 -0.02 13.47 -14.69
N PHE A 58 0.17 13.34 -13.37
CA PHE A 58 -0.94 13.41 -12.42
C PHE A 58 -1.53 14.82 -12.33
N ILE A 59 -0.70 15.86 -12.29
CA ILE A 59 -1.16 17.25 -12.23
C ILE A 59 -1.97 17.60 -13.47
N ASP A 60 -1.50 17.18 -14.65
CA ASP A 60 -2.21 17.42 -15.91
C ASP A 60 -3.60 16.77 -15.90
N MET A 61 -3.71 15.55 -15.37
CA MET A 61 -4.98 14.85 -15.21
C MET A 61 -5.98 15.56 -14.26
N PHE A 62 -5.51 16.42 -13.36
CA PHE A 62 -6.36 17.14 -12.41
C PHE A 62 -6.88 18.49 -12.93
N HIS A 63 -6.54 18.90 -14.15
CA HIS A 63 -6.94 20.20 -14.67
C HIS A 63 -8.46 20.40 -14.62
N GLY A 64 -8.88 21.50 -14.00
CA GLY A 64 -10.29 21.87 -13.86
C GLY A 64 -11.04 21.17 -12.72
N ALA A 65 -10.43 20.18 -12.05
CA ALA A 65 -11.06 19.53 -10.91
C ALA A 65 -11.19 20.52 -9.73
N THR A 66 -12.37 20.54 -9.12
CA THR A 66 -12.72 21.46 -8.03
C THR A 66 -12.75 20.76 -6.68
N LEU A 67 -12.86 19.44 -6.69
CA LEU A 67 -13.02 18.61 -5.50
C LEU A 67 -12.01 17.46 -5.52
N PHE A 68 -11.29 17.31 -4.41
CA PHE A 68 -10.33 16.24 -4.20
C PHE A 68 -10.71 15.44 -2.96
N THR A 69 -10.56 14.12 -3.04
CA THR A 69 -10.78 13.18 -1.93
C THR A 69 -9.62 12.22 -1.87
N LYS A 70 -8.97 12.18 -0.71
CA LYS A 70 -7.90 11.24 -0.41
C LYS A 70 -8.45 10.10 0.45
N LEU A 71 -8.26 8.86 0.01
CA LEU A 71 -8.59 7.65 0.75
C LEU A 71 -7.30 7.00 1.22
N ASP A 72 -7.11 6.92 2.54
CA ASP A 72 -5.94 6.29 3.15
C ASP A 72 -6.17 4.76 3.25
N LEU A 73 -5.31 3.98 2.58
CA LEU A 73 -5.40 2.51 2.52
C LEU A 73 -4.49 1.81 3.53
N ARG A 74 -3.89 2.52 4.50
CA ARG A 74 -2.88 1.99 5.45
C ARG A 74 -3.39 0.92 6.40
N SER A 75 -4.66 0.51 6.34
CA SER A 75 -5.15 -0.65 7.09
C SER A 75 -4.46 -1.95 6.62
N TRP A 76 -4.01 -2.03 5.38
CA TRP A 76 -3.27 -3.17 4.84
C TRP A 76 -1.77 -3.12 5.16
N LYS A 77 -1.42 -3.24 6.44
CA LYS A 77 -0.03 -3.28 6.94
C LYS A 77 0.87 -4.37 6.32
N PHE A 78 0.31 -5.29 5.55
CA PHE A 78 0.99 -6.48 5.01
C PHE A 78 0.73 -6.71 3.51
N ALA A 79 0.05 -5.78 2.82
CA ALA A 79 -0.20 -5.93 1.39
C ALA A 79 1.06 -5.62 0.57
N LEU A 80 1.29 -6.42 -0.47
CA LEU A 80 2.31 -6.22 -1.51
C LEU A 80 1.86 -5.16 -2.54
N VAL A 81 1.11 -4.13 -2.12
CA VAL A 81 0.51 -3.14 -3.02
C VAL A 81 1.12 -1.78 -2.75
N PHE A 82 1.67 -1.16 -3.79
CA PHE A 82 2.32 0.16 -3.78
C PHE A 82 1.33 1.34 -3.69
N LEU A 83 0.08 1.10 -3.30
CA LEU A 83 -0.95 2.13 -3.19
C LEU A 83 -1.23 2.39 -1.70
N ASP A 84 -0.50 3.35 -1.13
CA ASP A 84 -0.74 3.80 0.24
C ASP A 84 -2.02 4.64 0.34
N ASP A 85 -2.34 5.36 -0.74
CA ASP A 85 -3.46 6.30 -0.82
C ASP A 85 -4.11 6.24 -2.21
N ILE A 86 -5.43 6.39 -2.28
CA ILE A 86 -6.15 6.68 -3.53
C ILE A 86 -6.52 8.17 -3.52
N LEU A 87 -6.12 8.90 -4.55
CA LEU A 87 -6.59 10.26 -4.80
C LEU A 87 -7.69 10.23 -5.86
N SER A 88 -8.89 10.65 -5.46
CA SER A 88 -10.06 10.82 -6.32
C SER A 88 -10.30 12.31 -6.53
N TYR A 89 -10.56 12.72 -7.78
CA TYR A 89 -10.86 14.11 -8.13
C TYR A 89 -12.20 14.19 -8.88
N SER A 90 -12.89 15.32 -8.79
CA SER A 90 -14.22 15.53 -9.39
C SER A 90 -14.47 17.00 -9.72
N TYR A 91 -15.38 17.25 -10.67
CA TYR A 91 -15.74 18.59 -11.16
C TYR A 91 -17.03 19.13 -10.53
N SER A 92 -17.88 18.23 -10.01
CA SER A 92 -19.14 18.51 -9.31
C SER A 92 -19.31 17.61 -8.08
N LEU A 93 -20.26 17.95 -7.20
CA LEU A 93 -20.59 17.13 -6.03
C LEU A 93 -21.27 15.81 -6.44
N GLU A 94 -22.11 15.85 -7.47
CA GLU A 94 -22.79 14.69 -8.03
C GLU A 94 -21.79 13.66 -8.57
N ASP A 95 -20.83 14.11 -9.38
CA ASP A 95 -19.75 13.25 -9.91
C ASP A 95 -18.91 12.64 -8.79
N ARG A 96 -18.65 13.41 -7.73
CA ARG A 96 -17.88 12.96 -6.57
C ARG A 96 -18.58 11.80 -5.87
N VAL A 97 -19.89 11.88 -5.66
CA VAL A 97 -20.65 10.82 -4.99
C VAL A 97 -20.62 9.53 -5.81
N VAL A 98 -20.82 9.63 -7.14
CA VAL A 98 -20.78 8.47 -8.04
C VAL A 98 -19.38 7.85 -8.03
N ARG A 99 -18.32 8.66 -8.21
CA ARG A 99 -16.94 8.19 -8.26
C ARG A 99 -16.51 7.53 -6.95
N LEU A 100 -16.85 8.12 -5.80
CA LEU A 100 -16.53 7.53 -4.50
C LEU A 100 -17.28 6.22 -4.27
N ARG A 101 -18.54 6.10 -4.69
CA ARG A 101 -19.28 4.83 -4.61
C ARG A 101 -18.56 3.74 -5.39
N THR A 102 -18.17 4.00 -6.64
CA THR A 102 -17.45 3.02 -7.47
C THR A 102 -16.10 2.64 -6.87
N ILE A 103 -15.32 3.62 -6.38
CA ILE A 103 -14.02 3.33 -5.75
C ILE A 103 -14.21 2.45 -4.50
N LEU A 104 -15.18 2.79 -3.64
CA LEU A 104 -15.44 2.02 -2.43
C LEU A 104 -15.99 0.62 -2.73
N GLU A 105 -16.76 0.45 -3.79
CA GLU A 105 -17.21 -0.88 -4.25
C GLU A 105 -16.04 -1.75 -4.71
N VAL A 106 -15.07 -1.19 -5.44
CA VAL A 106 -13.85 -1.90 -5.87
C VAL A 106 -12.97 -2.24 -4.69
N VAL A 107 -12.75 -1.30 -3.76
CA VAL A 107 -11.88 -1.48 -2.59
C VAL A 107 -12.47 -2.48 -1.57
N ARG A 108 -13.78 -2.72 -1.61
CA ARG A 108 -14.44 -3.68 -0.72
C ARG A 108 -14.27 -5.14 -1.14
N GLN A 109 -13.91 -5.41 -2.40
CA GLN A 109 -13.64 -6.76 -2.90
C GLN A 109 -12.30 -7.29 -2.40
#